data_AF-A0A7S1J9S8-F1
#
_entry.id   AF-A0A7S1J9S8-F1
#
_cell.length_a   1.000
_cell.length_b   1.000
_cell.length_c   1.000
_cell.angle_alpha   90.00
_cell.angle_beta   90.00
_cell.angle_gamma   90.00
#
_symmetry.space_group_name_H-M   'P 1'
#
loop_
_entity.id
_entity.type
_entity.pdbx_description
1 polymer ?
#
loop_
_entity_poly.entity_id
_entity_poly.type
_entity_poly.pdbx_seq_one_letter_code
_entity_poly.pdbx_strand_id
1 'polypeptide(L)'
;KSCVDGRSCVPMIAEKCGMSVQHVQLVLATLLRYQIVSMVDIFQFSNCYVPTEAIVNFAPHCTDPAKKRQRKEAVDLGVKWGLLPASGPGEAAGSRPQDWFDRLIRWYGNMKSSSPLPVRDLLYDLPNSLDVKAVLQFGVILGLVKRMHEWPLIPVAEVERVVKEIPSLSAQQVEVLTHCLQTRQCMDAVCVALRCSRAQLLAMLQPHMDSRKCFIISK
;
A
#
# COMPACT_ATOMS: atom_id res chain seq x y z
N LYS A 1 9.83 -25.87 1.91
CA LYS A 1 8.89 -24.72 1.91
C LYS A 1 9.63 -23.52 1.34
N SER A 2 9.05 -22.77 0.39
CA SER A 2 9.73 -21.59 -0.16
C SER A 2 9.76 -20.48 0.90
N CYS A 3 10.92 -19.90 1.19
CA CYS A 3 11.05 -18.79 2.15
C CYS A 3 10.43 -17.49 1.60
N VAL A 4 10.38 -17.34 0.27
CA VAL A 4 9.85 -16.16 -0.44
C VAL A 4 8.48 -16.52 -1.01
N ASP A 5 7.42 -16.02 -0.38
CA ASP A 5 6.02 -16.35 -0.67
C ASP A 5 5.15 -15.11 -1.02
N GLY A 6 5.78 -13.94 -1.16
CA GLY A 6 5.10 -12.67 -1.49
C GLY A 6 4.42 -11.98 -0.30
N ARG A 7 4.54 -12.55 0.91
CA ARG A 7 3.92 -12.03 2.14
C ARG A 7 4.88 -11.91 3.31
N SER A 8 5.94 -12.72 3.31
CA SER A 8 6.94 -12.71 4.36
C SER A 8 7.77 -11.43 4.30
N CYS A 9 7.82 -10.69 5.42
CA CYS A 9 8.75 -9.58 5.59
C CYS A 9 10.19 -10.09 5.79
N VAL A 10 11.19 -9.22 5.57
CA VAL A 10 12.62 -9.58 5.67
C VAL A 10 12.98 -10.32 6.98
N PRO A 11 12.49 -9.90 8.17
CA PRO A 11 12.75 -10.63 9.42
C PRO A 11 12.14 -12.03 9.45
N MET A 12 10.94 -12.21 8.89
CA MET A 12 10.27 -13.50 8.84
C MET A 12 10.95 -14.47 7.86
N ILE A 13 11.51 -13.94 6.77
CA ILE A 13 12.35 -14.71 5.85
C ILE A 13 13.62 -15.18 6.56
N ALA A 14 14.26 -14.29 7.32
CA ALA A 14 15.44 -14.60 8.11
C ALA A 14 15.19 -15.73 9.12
N GLU A 15 14.07 -15.66 9.85
CA GLU A 15 13.65 -16.71 10.76
C GLU A 15 13.35 -18.03 10.05
N LYS A 16 12.58 -18.00 8.94
CA LYS A 16 12.24 -19.19 8.16
C LYS A 16 13.47 -19.89 7.55
N CYS A 17 14.48 -19.13 7.15
CA CYS A 17 15.69 -19.70 6.56
C CYS A 17 16.84 -19.89 7.57
N GLY A 18 16.65 -19.52 8.85
CA GLY A 18 17.69 -19.63 9.89
C GLY A 18 18.92 -18.74 9.64
N MET A 19 18.74 -17.59 8.98
CA MET A 19 19.83 -16.67 8.64
C MET A 19 19.69 -15.35 9.40
N SER A 20 20.78 -14.58 9.51
CA SER A 20 20.68 -13.22 10.06
C SER A 20 20.01 -12.27 9.06
N VAL A 21 19.31 -11.26 9.58
CA VAL A 21 18.57 -10.26 8.78
C VAL A 21 19.48 -9.56 7.76
N GLN A 22 20.73 -9.28 8.12
CA GLN A 22 21.72 -8.63 7.26
C GLN A 22 22.05 -9.47 6.01
N HIS A 23 22.22 -10.79 6.17
CA HIS A 23 22.48 -11.67 5.03
C HIS A 23 21.25 -11.76 4.11
N VAL A 24 20.05 -11.83 4.69
CA VAL A 24 18.81 -11.83 3.89
C VAL A 24 18.66 -10.53 3.13
N GLN A 25 18.98 -9.38 3.72
CA GLN A 25 18.98 -8.09 3.02
C GLN A 25 19.92 -8.09 1.82
N LEU A 26 21.13 -8.63 1.95
CA LEU A 26 22.10 -8.69 0.85
C LEU A 26 21.63 -9.61 -0.30
N VAL A 27 21.06 -10.77 0.05
CA VAL A 27 20.49 -11.70 -0.93
C VAL A 27 19.31 -11.07 -1.65
N LEU A 28 18.37 -10.46 -0.91
CA LEU A 28 17.23 -9.77 -1.49
C LEU A 28 17.67 -8.59 -2.36
N ALA A 29 18.68 -7.82 -1.96
CA ALA A 29 19.26 -6.74 -2.78
C ALA A 29 19.80 -7.28 -4.12
N THR A 30 20.43 -8.45 -4.09
CA THR A 30 20.91 -9.10 -5.31
C THR A 30 19.76 -9.57 -6.19
N LEU A 31 18.73 -10.20 -5.61
CA LEU A 31 17.54 -10.63 -6.34
C LEU A 31 16.75 -9.46 -6.94
N LEU A 32 16.66 -8.34 -6.23
CA LEU A 32 16.08 -7.09 -6.70
C LEU A 32 16.85 -6.51 -7.88
N ARG A 33 18.19 -6.51 -7.78
CA ARG A 33 19.07 -6.04 -8.86
C ARG A 33 18.87 -6.83 -10.15
N TYR A 34 18.62 -8.13 -10.05
CA TYR A 34 18.31 -9.00 -11.20
C TYR A 34 16.82 -9.01 -11.58
N GLN A 35 15.97 -8.17 -10.97
CA GLN A 35 14.53 -8.11 -11.23
C GLN A 35 13.81 -9.46 -11.04
N ILE A 36 14.37 -10.34 -10.21
CA ILE A 36 13.78 -11.66 -9.89
C ILE A 36 12.67 -11.48 -8.85
N VAL A 37 12.83 -10.52 -7.95
CA VAL A 37 11.89 -10.20 -6.88
C VAL A 37 11.63 -8.70 -6.93
N SER A 38 10.38 -8.30 -6.72
CA SER A 38 9.98 -6.92 -6.45
C SER A 38 9.69 -6.76 -4.96
N MET A 39 10.18 -5.67 -4.35
CA MET A 39 9.77 -5.29 -3.01
C MET A 39 8.54 -4.42 -3.10
N VAL A 40 7.51 -4.83 -2.39
CA VAL A 40 6.32 -4.01 -2.15
C VAL A 40 6.45 -3.41 -0.76
N ASP A 41 6.19 -2.12 -0.64
CA ASP A 41 6.22 -1.43 0.64
C ASP A 41 5.30 -2.08 1.67
N ILE A 42 5.76 -2.02 2.93
CA ILE A 42 4.99 -2.51 4.07
C ILE A 42 3.66 -1.77 4.16
N PHE A 43 2.59 -2.55 4.30
CA PHE A 43 1.26 -2.04 4.56
C PHE A 43 1.25 -1.17 5.82
N GLN A 44 0.91 0.11 5.66
CA GLN A 44 0.60 1.01 6.76
C GLN A 44 -0.85 1.47 6.60
N PHE A 45 -1.61 1.46 7.70
CA PHE A 45 -3.04 1.85 7.67
C PHE A 45 -3.26 3.33 7.27
N SER A 46 -2.23 4.16 7.31
CA SER A 46 -2.24 5.54 6.83
C SER A 46 -2.11 5.66 5.31
N ASN A 47 -1.79 4.57 4.61
CA ASN A 47 -1.56 4.61 3.17
C ASN A 47 -2.86 4.86 2.41
N CYS A 48 -2.74 5.66 1.36
CA CYS A 48 -3.81 5.85 0.40
C CYS A 48 -3.60 4.94 -0.81
N TYR A 49 -4.69 4.42 -1.33
CA TYR A 49 -4.68 3.51 -2.46
C TYR A 49 -5.64 3.99 -3.55
N VAL A 50 -5.26 3.80 -4.82
CA VAL A 50 -6.10 4.12 -5.98
C VAL A 50 -6.16 2.94 -6.95
N PRO A 51 -7.33 2.71 -7.58
CA PRO A 51 -7.47 1.70 -8.61
C PRO A 51 -6.62 2.04 -9.84
N THR A 52 -6.09 1.02 -10.49
CA THR A 52 -5.38 1.12 -11.77
C THR A 52 -6.29 0.65 -12.91
N GLU A 53 -6.08 1.17 -14.10
CA GLU A 53 -6.77 0.74 -15.33
C GLU A 53 -6.65 -0.78 -15.60
N ALA A 54 -5.65 -1.44 -15.02
CA ALA A 54 -5.47 -2.88 -15.06
C ALA A 54 -6.71 -3.65 -14.57
N ILE A 55 -7.53 -3.08 -13.66
CA ILE A 55 -8.77 -3.70 -13.17
C ILE A 55 -9.72 -4.04 -14.33
N VAL A 56 -9.76 -3.21 -15.37
CA VAL A 56 -10.62 -3.43 -16.55
C VAL A 56 -10.24 -4.73 -17.28
N ASN A 57 -8.96 -5.12 -17.23
CA ASN A 57 -8.49 -6.36 -17.84
C ASN A 57 -8.98 -7.62 -17.10
N PHE A 58 -9.42 -7.48 -15.84
CA PHE A 58 -9.94 -8.59 -15.03
C PHE A 58 -11.46 -8.65 -15.00
N ALA A 59 -12.15 -7.83 -15.81
CA ALA A 59 -13.61 -7.80 -15.86
C ALA A 59 -14.22 -9.16 -16.27
N PRO A 60 -15.35 -9.57 -15.68
CA PRO A 60 -15.95 -10.89 -15.89
C PRO A 60 -16.41 -11.14 -17.34
N HIS A 61 -16.69 -10.09 -18.10
CA HIS A 61 -17.18 -10.16 -19.47
C HIS A 61 -16.07 -10.14 -20.54
N CYS A 62 -14.79 -10.29 -20.15
CA CYS A 62 -13.71 -10.23 -21.11
C CYS A 62 -13.65 -11.50 -21.99
N THR A 63 -13.77 -11.33 -23.30
CA THR A 63 -13.77 -12.43 -24.29
C THR A 63 -12.36 -12.91 -24.67
N ASP A 64 -11.33 -12.11 -24.37
CA ASP A 64 -9.93 -12.36 -24.73
C ASP A 64 -9.34 -13.57 -23.97
N PRO A 65 -8.80 -14.59 -24.68
CA PRO A 65 -8.21 -15.77 -24.04
C PRO A 65 -6.99 -15.45 -23.15
N ALA A 66 -6.20 -14.42 -23.46
CA ALA A 66 -5.04 -14.04 -22.64
C ALA A 66 -5.47 -13.48 -21.28
N LYS A 67 -6.52 -12.65 -21.26
CA LYS A 67 -7.08 -12.04 -20.05
C LYS A 67 -7.81 -13.08 -19.18
N LYS A 68 -8.46 -14.07 -19.80
CA LYS A 68 -9.03 -15.22 -19.07
C LYS A 68 -7.96 -16.03 -18.35
N ARG A 69 -6.78 -16.23 -18.96
CA ARG A 69 -5.66 -16.92 -18.31
C ARG A 69 -5.13 -16.14 -17.11
N GLN A 70 -4.89 -14.84 -17.26
CA GLN A 70 -4.45 -13.98 -16.15
C GLN A 70 -5.45 -13.96 -15.00
N ARG A 71 -6.75 -13.91 -15.30
CA ARG A 71 -7.82 -14.02 -14.28
C ARG A 71 -7.77 -15.35 -13.55
N LYS A 72 -7.57 -16.46 -14.25
CA LYS A 72 -7.46 -17.79 -13.62
C LYS A 72 -6.24 -17.85 -12.68
N GLU A 73 -5.07 -17.38 -13.15
CA GLU A 73 -3.84 -17.33 -12.36
C GLU A 73 -4.01 -16.44 -11.11
N ALA A 74 -4.70 -15.30 -11.22
CA ALA A 74 -5.02 -14.43 -10.09
C ALA A 74 -5.96 -15.09 -9.07
N VAL A 75 -6.97 -15.84 -9.52
CA VAL A 75 -7.86 -16.61 -8.65
C VAL A 75 -7.07 -17.69 -7.90
N ASP A 76 -6.23 -18.44 -8.60
CA ASP A 76 -5.40 -19.50 -8.01
C ASP A 76 -4.40 -18.93 -6.98
N LEU A 77 -3.82 -17.76 -7.25
CA LEU A 77 -2.99 -17.02 -6.30
C LEU A 77 -3.78 -16.60 -5.06
N GLY A 78 -5.00 -16.07 -5.23
CA GLY A 78 -5.88 -15.69 -4.12
C GLY A 78 -6.22 -16.87 -3.20
N VAL A 79 -6.43 -18.06 -3.78
CA VAL A 79 -6.65 -19.30 -3.04
C VAL A 79 -5.42 -19.67 -2.23
N LYS A 80 -4.23 -19.70 -2.86
CA LYS A 80 -2.96 -19.99 -2.18
C LYS A 80 -2.68 -19.02 -1.03
N TRP A 81 -3.18 -17.81 -1.16
CA TRP A 81 -3.06 -16.71 -0.22
C TRP A 81 -4.15 -16.75 0.86
N GLY A 82 -5.09 -17.69 0.86
CA GLY A 82 -6.13 -17.75 1.90
C GLY A 82 -6.97 -16.47 1.97
N LEU A 83 -7.08 -15.73 0.85
CA LEU A 83 -8.10 -14.68 0.67
C LEU A 83 -9.50 -15.29 0.53
N LEU A 84 -9.54 -16.60 0.33
CA LEU A 84 -10.71 -17.45 0.48
C LEU A 84 -10.83 -17.93 1.93
N PRO A 85 -12.02 -17.85 2.55
CA PRO A 85 -12.37 -18.86 3.54
C PRO A 85 -12.40 -20.20 2.81
N ALA A 86 -11.60 -21.18 3.25
CA ALA A 86 -11.52 -22.51 2.61
C ALA A 86 -12.89 -23.20 2.48
N SER A 87 -13.85 -22.78 3.30
CA SER A 87 -15.30 -22.84 3.14
C SER A 87 -15.80 -21.82 4.16
N GLY A 88 -16.71 -20.91 3.79
CA GLY A 88 -17.26 -19.98 4.78
C GLY A 88 -18.01 -20.74 5.89
N PRO A 89 -18.01 -20.26 7.14
CA PRO A 89 -18.97 -20.75 8.12
C PRO A 89 -20.36 -20.24 7.68
N GLY A 90 -21.10 -21.07 6.95
CA GLY A 90 -22.56 -20.91 6.83
C GLY A 90 -23.16 -20.44 5.49
N GLU A 91 -22.42 -20.33 4.39
CA GLU A 91 -23.04 -20.07 3.07
C GLU A 91 -22.84 -21.23 2.10
N ALA A 92 -23.94 -21.60 1.44
CA ALA A 92 -24.18 -22.86 0.77
C ALA A 92 -23.07 -23.29 -0.21
N ALA A 93 -22.85 -24.61 -0.24
CA ALA A 93 -21.90 -25.37 -1.04
C ALA A 93 -22.12 -25.30 -2.57
N GLY A 94 -22.27 -24.09 -3.14
CA GLY A 94 -22.52 -23.87 -4.57
C GLY A 94 -21.95 -22.58 -5.16
N SER A 95 -21.45 -21.64 -4.35
CA SER A 95 -20.82 -20.41 -4.88
C SER A 95 -19.43 -20.73 -5.44
N ARG A 96 -19.22 -20.43 -6.73
CA ARG A 96 -18.00 -20.80 -7.44
C ARG A 96 -16.82 -19.98 -6.89
N PRO A 97 -15.57 -20.52 -6.93
CA PRO A 97 -14.35 -19.77 -6.63
C PRO A 97 -14.18 -18.46 -7.44
N GLN A 98 -15.01 -18.22 -8.47
CA GLN A 98 -15.02 -16.97 -9.23
C GLN A 98 -15.76 -15.81 -8.53
N ASP A 99 -16.76 -16.10 -7.69
CA ASP A 99 -17.72 -15.08 -7.24
C ASP A 99 -17.09 -14.06 -6.27
N TRP A 100 -16.13 -14.50 -5.45
CA TRP A 100 -15.39 -13.60 -4.56
C TRP A 100 -14.42 -12.70 -5.33
N PHE A 101 -13.78 -13.22 -6.38
CA PHE A 101 -12.86 -12.45 -7.20
C PHE A 101 -13.63 -11.38 -7.97
N ASP A 102 -14.83 -11.69 -8.47
CA ASP A 102 -15.69 -10.70 -9.10
C ASP A 102 -16.19 -9.64 -8.12
N ARG A 103 -16.50 -10.02 -6.87
CA ARG A 103 -16.79 -9.05 -5.80
C ARG A 103 -15.57 -8.18 -5.49
N LEU A 104 -14.37 -8.75 -5.46
CA LEU A 104 -13.13 -8.03 -5.20
C LEU A 104 -12.78 -7.05 -6.32
N ILE A 105 -12.88 -7.47 -7.59
CA ILE A 105 -12.68 -6.62 -8.76
C ILE A 105 -13.72 -5.49 -8.79
N ARG A 106 -14.99 -5.79 -8.48
CA ARG A 106 -16.03 -4.76 -8.35
C ARG A 106 -15.74 -3.79 -7.21
N TRP A 107 -15.23 -4.28 -6.08
CA TRP A 107 -14.81 -3.45 -4.96
C TRP A 107 -13.67 -2.51 -5.35
N TYR A 108 -12.63 -3.01 -6.02
CA TYR A 108 -11.58 -2.16 -6.59
C TYR A 108 -12.12 -1.15 -7.61
N GLY A 109 -13.05 -1.55 -8.47
CA GLY A 109 -13.70 -0.67 -9.44
C GLY A 109 -14.58 0.41 -8.82
N ASN A 110 -15.12 0.16 -7.63
CA ASN A 110 -15.92 1.14 -6.87
C ASN A 110 -15.05 2.15 -6.10
N MET A 111 -13.74 1.90 -5.95
CA MET A 111 -12.83 2.91 -5.40
C MET A 111 -12.85 4.14 -6.30
N LYS A 112 -13.13 5.32 -5.74
CA LYS A 112 -13.14 6.56 -6.50
C LYS A 112 -11.71 6.88 -6.95
N SER A 113 -11.43 6.76 -8.24
CA SER A 113 -10.14 7.18 -8.84
C SER A 113 -9.82 8.67 -8.55
N SER A 114 -10.85 9.50 -8.37
CA SER A 114 -10.73 10.93 -8.08
C SER A 114 -10.40 11.28 -6.63
N SER A 115 -10.50 10.35 -5.68
CA SER A 115 -10.19 10.60 -4.27
C SER A 115 -9.41 9.43 -3.68
N PRO A 116 -8.13 9.61 -3.28
CA PRO A 116 -7.42 8.59 -2.51
C PRO A 116 -8.24 8.22 -1.27
N LEU A 117 -8.57 6.93 -1.15
CA LEU A 117 -9.23 6.41 0.04
C LEU A 117 -8.16 5.89 0.99
N PRO A 118 -8.13 6.35 2.26
CA PRO A 118 -7.29 5.72 3.26
C PRO A 118 -7.82 4.32 3.57
N VAL A 119 -6.93 3.41 3.97
CA VAL A 119 -7.29 2.04 4.36
C VAL A 119 -8.42 1.98 5.38
N ARG A 120 -8.48 2.95 6.30
CA ARG A 120 -9.56 3.04 7.30
C ARG A 120 -10.95 3.13 6.68
N ASP A 121 -11.08 3.88 5.60
CA ASP A 121 -12.39 4.05 4.96
C ASP A 121 -12.70 2.83 4.07
N LEU A 122 -11.66 2.15 3.57
CA LEU A 122 -11.77 0.86 2.87
C LEU A 122 -12.24 -0.30 3.77
N LEU A 123 -11.99 -0.23 5.09
CA LEU A 123 -12.38 -1.25 6.06
C LEU A 123 -13.89 -1.37 6.25
N TYR A 124 -14.67 -0.32 6.02
CA TYR A 124 -16.12 -0.34 6.23
C TYR A 124 -16.89 -1.14 5.17
N ASP A 125 -16.34 -1.24 3.96
CA ASP A 125 -16.98 -1.91 2.82
C ASP A 125 -16.52 -3.37 2.64
N LEU A 126 -15.54 -3.82 3.41
CA LEU A 126 -15.02 -5.19 3.35
C LEU A 126 -15.81 -6.10 4.30
N PRO A 127 -16.20 -7.32 3.86
CA PRO A 127 -16.76 -8.31 4.76
C PRO A 127 -15.78 -8.59 5.90
N ASN A 128 -16.27 -8.66 7.14
CA ASN A 128 -15.47 -8.88 8.35
C ASN A 128 -14.59 -10.15 8.34
N SER A 129 -14.81 -11.06 7.37
CA SER A 129 -14.05 -12.30 7.18
C SER A 129 -12.79 -12.15 6.33
N LEU A 130 -12.58 -11.00 5.66
CA LEU A 130 -11.42 -10.77 4.80
C LEU A 130 -10.36 -9.93 5.51
N ASP A 131 -9.13 -10.44 5.51
CA ASP A 131 -7.97 -9.66 5.95
C ASP A 131 -7.68 -8.53 4.95
N VAL A 132 -7.97 -7.31 5.37
CA VAL A 132 -7.76 -6.08 4.57
C VAL A 132 -6.31 -5.93 4.10
N LYS A 133 -5.34 -6.37 4.91
CA LYS A 133 -3.93 -6.33 4.52
C LYS A 133 -3.67 -7.25 3.34
N ALA A 134 -4.17 -8.48 3.43
CA ALA A 134 -4.02 -9.46 2.39
C ALA A 134 -4.72 -9.02 1.09
N VAL A 135 -5.90 -8.40 1.20
CA VAL A 135 -6.65 -7.86 0.07
C VAL A 135 -5.84 -6.79 -0.63
N LEU A 136 -5.41 -5.75 0.09
CA LEU A 136 -4.65 -4.65 -0.51
C LEU A 136 -3.28 -5.10 -1.03
N GLN A 137 -2.57 -5.99 -0.33
CA GLN A 137 -1.33 -6.59 -0.84
C GLN A 137 -1.55 -7.33 -2.16
N PHE A 138 -2.65 -8.08 -2.28
CA PHE A 138 -3.02 -8.76 -3.51
C PHE A 138 -3.34 -7.78 -4.64
N GLY A 139 -4.08 -6.71 -4.33
CA GLY A 139 -4.35 -5.63 -5.28
C GLY A 139 -3.07 -4.96 -5.78
N VAL A 140 -2.11 -4.70 -4.90
CA VAL A 140 -0.83 -4.07 -5.26
C VAL A 140 0.06 -5.02 -6.07
N ILE A 141 0.16 -6.29 -5.67
CA ILE A 141 1.02 -7.27 -6.35
C ILE A 141 0.51 -7.60 -7.75
N LEU A 142 -0.81 -7.63 -7.95
CA LEU A 142 -1.41 -7.78 -9.27
C LEU A 142 -1.48 -6.48 -10.08
N GLY A 143 -1.04 -5.35 -9.50
CA GLY A 143 -1.13 -4.04 -10.15
C GLY A 143 -2.56 -3.53 -10.35
N LEU A 144 -3.54 -4.12 -9.65
CA LEU A 144 -4.94 -3.67 -9.63
C LEU A 144 -5.07 -2.33 -8.90
N VAL A 145 -4.24 -2.13 -7.87
CA VAL A 145 -4.26 -0.95 -7.01
C VAL A 145 -2.85 -0.43 -6.86
N LYS A 146 -2.68 0.89 -6.84
CA LYS A 146 -1.40 1.56 -6.59
C LYS A 146 -1.46 2.37 -5.32
N ARG A 147 -0.33 2.45 -4.62
CA ARG A 147 -0.16 3.32 -3.46
C ARG A 147 0.01 4.76 -3.93
N MET A 148 -0.73 5.67 -3.32
CA MET A 148 -0.53 7.10 -3.47
C MET A 148 0.21 7.65 -2.26
N HIS A 149 1.23 8.46 -2.52
CA HIS A 149 1.91 9.23 -1.49
C HIS A 149 1.37 10.65 -1.47
N GLU A 150 1.06 11.13 -0.28
CA GLU A 150 0.73 12.54 -0.02
C GLU A 150 2.04 13.30 0.23
N TRP A 151 2.14 14.51 -0.32
CA TRP A 151 3.33 15.36 -0.16
C TRP A 151 2.91 16.72 0.38
N PRO A 152 3.61 17.24 1.40
CA PRO A 152 3.40 18.59 1.87
C PRO A 152 3.88 19.57 0.78
N LEU A 153 2.95 20.34 0.21
CA LEU A 153 3.30 21.41 -0.71
C LEU A 153 3.55 22.69 0.08
N ILE A 154 4.81 22.90 0.44
CA ILE A 154 5.27 24.14 1.04
C ILE A 154 6.37 24.69 0.12
N PRO A 155 6.28 25.95 -0.34
CA PRO A 155 7.34 26.57 -1.12
C PRO A 155 8.66 26.51 -0.34
N VAL A 156 9.75 26.11 -0.99
CA VAL A 156 11.07 25.93 -0.33
C VAL A 156 11.51 27.20 0.41
N ALA A 157 11.21 28.37 -0.15
CA ALA A 157 11.49 29.67 0.45
C ALA A 157 10.74 29.92 1.78
N GLU A 158 9.61 29.24 2.01
CA GLU A 158 8.78 29.40 3.20
C GLU A 158 9.04 28.32 4.26
N VAL A 159 9.72 27.23 3.91
CA VAL A 159 9.98 26.10 4.81
C VAL A 159 10.63 26.56 6.13
N GLU A 160 11.69 27.37 6.07
CA GLU A 160 12.37 27.81 7.29
C GLU A 160 11.49 28.69 8.18
N ARG A 161 10.62 29.50 7.59
CA ARG A 161 9.67 30.34 8.34
C ARG A 161 8.64 29.46 9.04
N VAL A 162 8.02 28.53 8.30
CA VAL A 162 7.01 27.61 8.80
C VAL A 162 7.55 26.75 9.95
N VAL A 163 8.75 26.19 9.79
CA VAL A 163 9.31 25.32 10.84
C VAL A 163 9.65 26.10 12.11
N LYS A 164 10.09 27.36 12.00
CA LYS A 164 10.36 28.23 13.17
C LYS A 164 9.10 28.67 13.91
N GLU A 165 7.96 28.74 13.23
CA GLU A 165 6.66 29.13 13.80
C GLU A 165 5.97 27.99 14.56
N ILE A 166 6.46 26.75 14.48
CA ILE A 166 5.88 25.59 15.18
C ILE A 166 6.45 25.50 16.61
N PRO A 167 5.68 25.82 17.66
CA PRO A 167 6.19 25.94 19.03
C PRO A 167 6.44 24.59 19.73
N SER A 168 6.06 23.47 19.12
CA SER A 168 6.07 22.14 19.73
C SER A 168 7.28 21.26 19.37
N LEU A 169 8.23 21.75 18.57
CA LEU A 169 9.35 20.96 18.06
C LEU A 169 10.66 21.26 18.80
N SER A 170 11.46 20.22 19.06
CA SER A 170 12.84 20.37 19.51
C SER A 170 13.75 20.86 18.37
N ALA A 171 14.91 21.43 18.70
CA ALA A 171 15.89 21.89 17.71
C ALA A 171 16.29 20.80 16.70
N GLN A 172 16.39 19.54 17.16
CA GLN A 172 16.70 18.40 16.30
C GLN A 172 15.54 18.06 15.35
N GLN A 173 14.30 18.14 15.81
CA GLN A 173 13.12 17.90 14.98
C GLN A 173 12.92 19.01 13.93
N VAL A 174 13.28 20.25 14.28
CA VAL A 174 13.27 21.40 13.36
C VAL A 174 14.23 21.16 12.19
N GLU A 175 15.44 20.71 12.46
CA GLU A 175 16.44 20.41 11.42
C GLU A 175 15.97 19.26 10.52
N VAL A 176 15.46 18.17 11.12
CA VAL A 176 14.93 17.03 10.38
C VAL A 176 13.73 17.43 9.52
N LEU A 177 12.76 18.17 10.06
CA LEU A 177 11.59 18.62 9.31
C LEU A 177 11.99 19.55 8.16
N THR A 178 12.91 20.49 8.41
CA THR A 178 13.43 21.40 7.38
C THR A 178 14.06 20.61 6.23
N HIS A 179 14.95 19.67 6.55
CA HIS A 179 15.57 18.81 5.55
C HIS A 179 14.52 17.98 4.77
N CYS A 180 13.56 17.36 5.46
CA CYS A 180 12.52 16.56 4.82
C CYS A 180 11.61 17.39 3.89
N LEU A 181 11.24 18.61 4.28
CA LEU A 181 10.42 19.50 3.45
C LEU A 181 11.23 20.05 2.25
N GLN A 182 12.49 20.43 2.45
CA GLN A 182 13.39 20.90 1.38
C GLN A 182 13.67 19.81 0.35
N THR A 183 13.94 18.59 0.81
CA THR A 183 14.13 17.42 -0.06
C THR A 183 12.81 16.89 -0.63
N ARG A 184 11.68 17.56 -0.34
CA ARG A 184 10.33 17.21 -0.75
C ARG A 184 10.05 15.74 -0.49
N GLN A 185 10.16 15.28 0.76
CA GLN A 185 9.84 13.91 1.17
C GLN A 185 8.33 13.70 1.35
N CYS A 186 7.87 12.44 1.20
CA CYS A 186 6.46 12.12 1.35
C CYS A 186 6.05 12.23 2.81
N MET A 187 4.77 12.45 3.08
CA MET A 187 4.24 12.60 4.44
C MET A 187 4.60 11.42 5.34
N ASP A 188 4.64 10.19 4.80
CA ASP A 188 5.02 9.00 5.57
C ASP A 188 6.50 9.06 6.00
N ALA A 189 7.41 9.47 5.11
CA ALA A 189 8.83 9.62 5.43
C ALA A 189 9.04 10.72 6.48
N VAL A 190 8.31 11.83 6.38
CA VAL A 190 8.33 12.91 7.38
C VAL A 190 7.83 12.42 8.74
N CYS A 191 6.72 11.68 8.78
CA CYS A 191 6.17 11.11 10.02
C CYS A 191 7.17 10.15 10.70
N VAL A 192 7.83 9.30 9.91
CA VAL A 192 8.85 8.36 10.41
C VAL A 192 10.06 9.13 10.95
N ALA A 193 10.54 10.14 10.22
CA ALA A 193 11.68 10.94 10.63
C ALA A 193 11.41 11.73 11.93
N LEU A 194 10.18 12.23 12.09
CA LEU A 194 9.76 13.00 13.26
C LEU A 194 9.18 12.17 14.41
N ARG A 195 8.99 10.85 14.18
CA ARG A 195 8.32 9.93 15.12
C ARG A 195 6.94 10.45 15.57
N CYS A 196 6.20 11.08 14.67
CA CYS A 196 4.88 11.62 14.94
C CYS A 196 3.81 10.93 14.09
N SER A 197 2.55 11.00 14.53
CA SER A 197 1.43 10.51 13.74
C SER A 197 1.08 11.48 12.61
N ARG A 198 0.50 10.96 11.52
CA ARG A 198 0.01 11.78 10.40
C ARG A 198 -0.95 12.89 10.84
N ALA A 199 -1.83 12.63 11.81
CA ALA A 199 -2.77 13.63 12.30
C ALA A 199 -2.05 14.78 13.03
N GLN A 200 -1.02 14.48 13.81
CA GLN A 200 -0.18 15.49 14.46
C GLN A 200 0.59 16.30 13.42
N LEU A 201 1.20 15.63 12.44
CA LEU A 201 1.94 16.30 11.36
C LEU A 201 1.03 17.25 10.55
N LEU A 202 -0.19 16.79 10.22
CA LEU A 202 -1.18 17.64 9.56
C LEU A 202 -1.59 18.81 10.45
N ALA A 203 -1.88 18.61 11.72
CA ALA A 203 -2.24 19.71 12.62
C ALA A 203 -1.15 20.78 12.69
N MET A 204 0.13 20.38 12.58
CA MET A 204 1.27 21.30 12.57
C MET A 204 1.44 22.03 11.23
N LEU A 205 1.20 21.35 10.10
CA LEU A 205 1.46 21.91 8.76
C LEU A 205 0.24 22.56 8.11
N GLN A 206 -0.98 22.20 8.51
CA GLN A 206 -2.25 22.68 7.95
C GLN A 206 -2.42 24.22 7.93
N PRO A 207 -1.85 25.02 8.86
CA PRO A 207 -1.93 26.48 8.77
C PRO A 207 -1.12 27.07 7.59
N HIS A 208 -0.12 26.33 7.10
CA HIS A 208 0.87 26.80 6.14
C HIS A 208 0.86 26.03 4.82
N MET A 209 0.09 24.94 4.75
CA MET A 209 -0.11 24.19 3.52
C MET A 209 -1.10 24.91 2.63
N ASP A 210 -0.74 25.08 1.37
CA ASP A 210 -1.70 25.43 0.33
C ASP A 210 -2.86 24.41 0.35
N SER A 211 -4.10 24.89 0.20
CA SER A 211 -5.32 24.06 0.25
C SER A 211 -5.35 22.90 -0.77
N ARG A 212 -4.34 22.82 -1.64
CA ARG A 212 -4.14 21.76 -2.63
C ARG A 212 -3.19 20.72 -2.06
N LYS A 213 -3.73 19.60 -1.58
CA LYS A 213 -2.95 18.39 -1.33
C LYS A 213 -2.48 17.82 -2.67
N CYS A 214 -1.17 17.66 -2.87
CA CYS A 214 -0.66 16.89 -4.00
C CYS A 214 -0.51 15.42 -3.59
N PHE A 215 -1.24 14.57 -4.29
CA PHE A 215 -1.04 13.14 -4.27
C PHE A 215 -0.25 12.73 -5.50
N ILE A 216 0.82 11.97 -5.31
CA ILE A 216 1.60 11.40 -6.41
C ILE A 216 1.50 9.88 -6.30
N ILE A 217 1.18 9.23 -7.43
CA ILE A 217 1.12 7.77 -7.55
C ILE A 217 2.55 7.25 -7.53
N SER A 218 2.86 6.32 -6.62
CA SER A 218 4.12 5.58 -6.67
C SER A 218 4.09 4.62 -7.86
N LYS A 219 5.15 4.63 -8.67
CA LYS A 219 5.28 3.69 -9.80
C LYS A 219 5.67 2.30 -9.32
#